data_AF-B7FQF2-F1
#
_entry.id   AF-B7FQF2-F1
#
_cell.length_a   1.000
_cell.length_b   1.000
_cell.length_c   1.000
_cell.angle_alpha   90.00
_cell.angle_beta   90.00
_cell.angle_gamma   90.00
#
_symmetry.space_group_name_H-M   'P 1'
#
loop_
_entity.id
_entity.type
_entity.pdbx_description
1 polymer ?
#
loop_
_entity_poly.entity_id
_entity_poly.type
_entity_poly.pdbx_seq_one_letter_code
_entity_poly.pdbx_strand_id
1 'polypeptide(L)'
;MVQIRVLVLAASLSLVSAWVPSFRRSLAPSSTTARRMAIDYNDPIVGEEFNKVQPMAFEDVEQELREKGIPVPPTMNEMEIKLMLVEMRLRLSGKLAGQTEKKRPAKFSSKFEEAMWTKPMFKEFYDELKQKGDHNAQNVVAEYLNDKTLALQRYGKDYKAVIRRAEAALTAAPPVNSPTLKFSGFPANMGESGCKMTLEALGTIVGFECHVSEDLPILTGTVTFDDIESAKKAVAQYNGMDMGMGTKLEIASV
;
A
#
# COMPACT_ATOMS: atom_id res chain seq x y z
N MET A 1 72.82 -64.12 7.19
CA MET A 1 72.32 -65.49 7.43
C MET A 1 71.46 -65.48 8.68
N VAL A 2 70.39 -66.28 8.67
CA VAL A 2 69.48 -66.64 9.78
C VAL A 2 68.24 -65.75 9.99
N GLN A 3 67.11 -66.36 9.61
CA GLN A 3 65.70 -66.03 9.86
C GLN A 3 65.32 -66.16 11.35
N ILE A 4 64.11 -65.69 11.71
CA ILE A 4 63.03 -66.38 12.47
C ILE A 4 62.10 -65.27 13.02
N ARG A 5 60.95 -65.01 12.38
CA ARG A 5 59.60 -65.58 12.62
C ARG A 5 58.91 -65.16 13.93
N VAL A 6 57.84 -64.38 13.75
CA VAL A 6 56.44 -64.66 14.20
C VAL A 6 56.08 -64.45 15.69
N LEU A 7 55.05 -63.61 15.93
CA LEU A 7 53.70 -63.89 16.51
C LEU A 7 53.21 -62.69 17.37
N VAL A 8 52.24 -61.90 16.90
CA VAL A 8 50.81 -61.84 17.34
C VAL A 8 50.61 -61.52 18.83
N LEU A 9 49.96 -60.39 19.16
CA LEU A 9 48.60 -60.40 19.71
C LEU A 9 48.02 -58.98 19.85
N ALA A 10 46.72 -58.92 19.62
CA ALA A 10 45.88 -57.74 19.58
C ALA A 10 45.59 -57.15 20.97
N ALA A 11 45.34 -55.84 21.02
CA ALA A 11 44.47 -55.25 22.01
C ALA A 11 43.75 -54.04 21.38
N SER A 12 42.46 -54.26 21.16
CA SER A 12 41.43 -53.33 20.71
C SER A 12 41.34 -52.06 21.57
N LEU A 13 41.38 -50.90 20.93
CA LEU A 13 40.87 -49.64 21.49
C LEU A 13 39.79 -49.10 20.55
N SER A 14 38.55 -49.37 20.95
CA SER A 14 37.32 -48.92 20.32
C SER A 14 37.27 -47.39 20.30
N LEU A 15 37.35 -46.80 19.11
CA LEU A 15 37.02 -45.40 18.89
C LEU A 15 35.50 -45.22 19.08
N VAL A 16 35.08 -44.81 20.28
CA VAL A 16 33.74 -44.27 20.47
C VAL A 16 33.74 -42.84 19.92
N SER A 17 33.38 -42.71 18.66
CA SER A 17 32.98 -41.43 18.08
C SER A 17 31.69 -40.98 18.76
N ALA A 18 31.81 -40.08 19.75
CA ALA A 18 30.69 -39.40 20.35
C ALA A 18 30.00 -38.52 19.29
N TRP A 19 28.95 -39.05 18.68
CA TRP A 19 27.96 -38.30 17.94
C TRP A 19 27.23 -37.40 18.95
N VAL A 20 27.61 -36.13 19.02
CA VAL A 20 26.81 -35.10 19.67
C VAL A 20 25.89 -34.53 18.60
N PRO A 21 24.57 -34.81 18.61
CA PRO A 21 23.65 -34.12 17.73
C PRO A 21 23.59 -32.66 18.18
N SER A 22 24.28 -31.80 17.43
CA SER A 22 24.19 -30.36 17.56
C SER A 22 22.81 -29.91 17.12
N PHE A 23 21.81 -30.02 18.01
CA PHE A 23 20.54 -29.33 17.86
C PHE A 23 20.80 -27.82 17.97
N ARG A 24 21.24 -27.20 16.87
CA ARG A 24 21.03 -25.77 16.65
C ARG A 24 19.53 -25.60 16.48
N ARG A 25 18.82 -25.34 17.57
CA ARG A 25 17.54 -24.64 17.52
C ARG A 25 17.83 -23.31 16.82
N SER A 26 17.51 -23.22 15.53
CA SER A 26 17.31 -21.92 14.91
C SER A 26 16.12 -21.31 15.64
N LEU A 27 16.42 -20.40 16.57
CA LEU A 27 15.43 -19.41 16.97
C LEU A 27 15.13 -18.66 15.69
N ALA A 28 13.98 -18.97 15.08
CA ALA A 28 13.42 -18.15 14.03
C ALA A 28 13.44 -16.70 14.56
N PRO A 29 13.93 -15.72 13.78
CA PRO A 29 13.80 -14.34 14.18
C PRO A 29 12.31 -14.11 14.41
N SER A 30 11.95 -13.85 15.68
CA SER A 30 10.65 -13.28 16.00
C SER A 30 10.52 -12.07 15.10
N SER A 31 9.56 -12.09 14.17
CA SER A 31 9.25 -10.89 13.43
C SER A 31 8.75 -9.91 14.49
N THR A 32 9.61 -9.01 14.95
CA THR A 32 9.18 -7.79 15.60
C THR A 32 8.43 -7.02 14.53
N THR A 33 7.13 -7.32 14.39
CA THR A 33 6.15 -6.35 13.91
C THR A 33 6.42 -5.12 14.74
N ALA A 34 7.00 -4.09 14.11
CA ALA A 34 7.18 -2.80 14.74
C ALA A 34 5.86 -2.46 15.41
N ARG A 35 5.85 -2.40 16.76
CA ARG A 35 4.63 -2.07 17.50
C ARG A 35 4.22 -0.70 17.01
N ARG A 36 3.18 -0.63 16.17
CA ARG A 36 2.57 0.64 15.81
C ARG A 36 1.89 1.11 17.09
N MET A 37 2.59 1.99 17.80
CA MET A 37 2.20 2.48 19.11
C MET A 37 1.06 3.50 19.05
N ALA A 38 0.68 3.96 17.85
CA ALA A 38 -0.35 4.97 17.65
C ALA A 38 -1.44 4.43 16.72
N ILE A 39 -2.68 4.58 17.16
CA ILE A 39 -3.86 4.33 16.35
C ILE A 39 -4.11 5.53 15.45
N ASP A 40 -4.36 5.30 14.17
CA ASP A 40 -4.80 6.36 13.25
C ASP A 40 -6.31 6.57 13.42
N TYR A 41 -6.71 7.65 14.10
CA TYR A 41 -8.12 8.00 14.30
C TYR A 41 -8.86 8.39 13.02
N ASN A 42 -8.14 8.63 11.92
CA ASN A 42 -8.74 8.85 10.62
C ASN A 42 -9.03 7.54 9.88
N ASP A 43 -8.68 6.38 10.45
CA ASP A 43 -9.05 5.09 9.91
C ASP A 43 -10.55 4.83 10.16
N PRO A 44 -11.35 4.52 9.13
CA PRO A 44 -12.78 4.24 9.28
C PRO A 44 -13.07 3.10 10.27
N ILE A 45 -12.19 2.09 10.37
CA ILE A 45 -12.38 0.97 11.30
C ILE A 45 -12.22 1.44 12.76
N VAL A 46 -11.30 2.37 12.99
CA VAL A 46 -11.12 2.99 14.32
C VAL A 46 -12.33 3.85 14.65
N GLY A 47 -12.82 4.63 13.69
CA GLY A 47 -14.03 5.44 13.86
C GLY A 47 -15.27 4.61 14.16
N GLU A 48 -15.45 3.47 13.49
CA GLU A 48 -16.56 2.54 13.75
C GLU A 48 -16.52 1.94 15.16
N GLU A 49 -15.35 1.47 15.61
CA GLU A 49 -15.21 0.95 16.97
C GLU A 49 -15.34 2.06 18.03
N PHE A 50 -14.83 3.25 17.73
CA PHE A 50 -14.98 4.41 18.59
C PHE A 50 -16.46 4.82 18.75
N ASN A 51 -17.23 4.83 17.67
CA ASN A 51 -18.67 5.13 17.71
C ASN A 51 -19.47 4.11 18.55
N LYS A 52 -19.00 2.85 18.63
CA LYS A 52 -19.61 1.82 19.50
C LYS A 52 -19.28 2.03 20.98
N VAL A 53 -18.08 2.52 21.27
CA VAL A 53 -17.59 2.74 22.64
C VAL A 53 -18.04 4.10 23.19
N GLN A 54 -18.29 5.09 22.33
CA GLN A 54 -18.74 6.43 22.73
C GLN A 54 -19.99 6.42 23.64
N PRO A 55 -21.07 5.67 23.35
CA PRO A 55 -22.25 5.61 24.20
C PRO A 55 -22.13 4.66 25.41
N MET A 56 -21.05 3.87 25.52
CA MET A 56 -20.88 2.96 26.67
C MET A 56 -20.67 3.76 27.96
N ALA A 57 -21.25 3.28 29.05
CA ALA A 57 -21.01 3.84 30.37
C ALA A 57 -19.57 3.56 30.81
N PHE A 58 -19.00 4.46 31.60
CA PHE A 58 -17.65 4.37 32.13
C PHE A 58 -17.38 3.03 32.84
N GLU A 59 -18.32 2.59 33.66
CA GLU A 59 -18.24 1.37 34.46
C GLU A 59 -18.13 0.10 33.58
N ASP A 60 -18.91 0.05 32.48
CA ASP A 60 -18.89 -1.07 31.53
C ASP A 60 -17.54 -1.15 30.80
N VAL A 61 -16.95 0.01 30.47
CA VAL A 61 -15.65 0.13 29.80
C VAL A 61 -14.52 -0.32 30.72
N GLU A 62 -14.54 0.11 31.98
CA GLU A 62 -13.56 -0.32 32.98
C GLU A 62 -13.65 -1.81 33.28
N GLN A 63 -14.87 -2.35 33.37
CA GLN A 63 -15.08 -3.77 33.58
C GLN A 63 -14.49 -4.60 32.44
N GLU A 64 -14.75 -4.24 31.19
CA GLU A 64 -14.20 -4.96 30.03
C GLU A 64 -12.67 -4.88 29.96
N LEU A 65 -12.09 -3.71 30.24
CA LEU A 65 -10.63 -3.55 30.30
C LEU A 65 -10.02 -4.42 31.41
N ARG A 66 -10.67 -4.50 32.56
CA ARG A 66 -10.25 -5.33 33.69
C ARG A 66 -10.37 -6.82 33.38
N GLU A 67 -11.45 -7.25 32.72
CA GLU A 67 -11.63 -8.63 32.24
C GLU A 67 -10.54 -9.04 31.23
N LYS A 68 -10.00 -8.07 30.48
CA LYS A 68 -8.89 -8.28 29.54
C LYS A 68 -7.51 -8.04 30.16
N GLY A 69 -7.44 -7.84 31.48
CA GLY A 69 -6.19 -7.72 32.24
C GLY A 69 -5.49 -6.37 32.14
N ILE A 70 -6.17 -5.31 31.71
CA ILE A 70 -5.65 -3.94 31.64
C ILE A 70 -6.20 -3.15 32.83
N PRO A 71 -5.40 -2.90 33.88
CA PRO A 71 -5.84 -2.09 35.01
C PRO A 71 -5.93 -0.63 34.55
N VAL A 72 -7.13 -0.05 34.71
CA VAL A 72 -7.37 1.37 34.42
C VAL A 72 -6.90 2.21 35.61
N PRO A 73 -6.05 3.23 35.40
CA PRO A 73 -5.69 4.17 36.47
C PRO A 73 -6.90 5.03 36.86
N PRO A 74 -7.22 5.18 38.16
CA PRO A 74 -8.38 5.97 38.60
C PRO A 74 -8.31 7.48 38.26
N THR A 75 -7.14 7.95 37.82
CA THR A 75 -6.88 9.36 37.46
C THR A 75 -7.02 9.64 35.97
N MET A 76 -7.30 8.64 35.15
CA MET A 76 -7.35 8.75 33.69
C MET A 76 -8.73 9.29 33.24
N ASN A 77 -8.75 10.13 32.19
CA ASN A 77 -9.99 10.73 31.72
C ASN A 77 -10.89 9.67 31.05
N GLU A 78 -12.22 9.78 31.17
CA GLU A 78 -13.19 8.86 30.57
C GLU A 78 -12.91 8.64 29.07
N MET A 79 -12.54 9.71 28.36
CA MET A 79 -12.22 9.60 26.94
C MET A 79 -10.97 8.77 26.67
N GLU A 80 -9.92 8.90 27.48
CA GLU A 80 -8.69 8.13 27.34
C GLU A 80 -8.93 6.65 27.64
N ILE A 81 -9.81 6.34 28.59
CA ILE A 81 -10.19 4.98 28.96
C ILE A 81 -11.00 4.32 27.83
N LYS A 82 -11.94 5.06 27.25
CA LYS A 82 -12.67 4.63 26.04
C LYS A 82 -11.74 4.41 24.85
N LEU A 83 -10.75 5.28 24.64
CA LEU A 83 -9.74 5.12 23.60
C LEU A 83 -8.86 3.88 23.83
N MET A 84 -8.50 3.59 25.07
CA MET A 84 -7.77 2.38 25.45
C MET A 84 -8.58 1.10 25.18
N LEU A 85 -9.91 1.14 25.39
CA LEU A 85 -10.80 0.04 25.03
C LEU A 85 -10.86 -0.17 23.51
N VAL A 86 -11.01 0.90 22.73
CA VAL A 86 -10.97 0.84 21.26
C VAL A 86 -9.65 0.23 20.79
N GLU A 87 -8.53 0.68 21.36
CA GLU A 87 -7.21 0.14 21.07
C GLU A 87 -7.12 -1.35 21.33
N MET A 88 -7.57 -1.78 22.51
CA MET A 88 -7.54 -3.17 22.91
C MET A 88 -8.40 -4.04 21.99
N ARG A 89 -9.63 -3.64 21.67
CA ARG A 89 -10.53 -4.37 20.75
C ARG A 89 -9.95 -4.47 19.34
N LEU A 90 -9.36 -3.40 18.84
CA LEU A 90 -8.73 -3.38 17.51
C LEU A 90 -7.45 -4.22 17.44
N ARG A 91 -6.66 -4.24 18.53
CA ARG A 91 -5.46 -5.08 18.64
C ARG A 91 -5.83 -6.56 18.74
N LEU A 92 -6.84 -6.91 19.54
CA LEU A 92 -7.30 -8.30 19.69
C LEU A 92 -8.01 -8.83 18.44
N SER A 93 -8.74 -7.98 17.72
CA SER A 93 -9.38 -8.37 16.45
C SER A 93 -8.41 -8.50 15.28
N GLY A 94 -7.14 -8.12 15.44
CA GLY A 94 -6.12 -8.17 14.39
C GLY A 94 -6.36 -7.18 13.23
N LYS A 95 -7.40 -6.35 13.31
CA LYS A 95 -7.81 -5.42 12.23
C LYS A 95 -6.87 -4.24 12.05
N LEU A 96 -6.00 -3.96 13.03
CA LEU A 96 -4.96 -2.92 12.96
C LEU A 96 -3.84 -3.20 11.92
N ALA A 97 -3.78 -4.41 11.36
CA ALA A 97 -2.80 -4.78 10.34
C ALA A 97 -3.27 -4.54 8.89
N GLY A 98 -4.58 -4.30 8.67
CA GLY A 98 -5.12 -4.06 7.35
C GLY A 98 -4.94 -2.59 6.95
N GLN A 99 -4.19 -2.33 5.88
CA GLN A 99 -4.29 -1.06 5.18
C GLN A 99 -5.74 -0.95 4.69
N THR A 100 -6.56 -0.16 5.37
CA THR A 100 -7.83 0.27 4.81
C THR A 100 -7.51 1.01 3.52
N GLU A 101 -8.12 0.54 2.42
CA GLU A 101 -8.12 1.26 1.15
C GLU A 101 -8.69 2.64 1.42
N LYS A 102 -7.81 3.64 1.53
CA LYS A 102 -8.24 5.01 1.74
C LYS A 102 -9.15 5.34 0.55
N LYS A 103 -10.37 5.80 0.82
CA LYS A 103 -11.27 6.23 -0.25
C LYS A 103 -10.78 7.59 -0.74
N ARG A 104 -10.72 7.77 -2.06
CA ARG A 104 -10.32 9.03 -2.67
C ARG A 104 -11.22 10.16 -2.18
N PRO A 105 -10.68 11.25 -1.60
CA PRO A 105 -11.49 12.37 -1.16
C PRO A 105 -12.09 13.13 -2.36
N ALA A 106 -13.33 13.61 -2.20
CA ALA A 106 -14.04 14.36 -3.24
C ALA A 106 -13.44 15.77 -3.50
N LYS A 107 -12.71 16.31 -2.51
CA LYS A 107 -11.96 17.56 -2.63
C LYS A 107 -10.58 17.35 -2.01
N PHE A 108 -9.54 17.70 -2.74
CA PHE A 108 -8.16 17.63 -2.25
C PHE A 108 -7.80 18.93 -1.54
N SER A 109 -7.13 18.82 -0.39
CA SER A 109 -6.67 20.00 0.37
C SER A 109 -5.42 20.64 -0.25
N SER A 110 -4.62 19.85 -0.98
CA SER A 110 -3.37 20.28 -1.60
C SER A 110 -3.11 19.56 -2.92
N LYS A 111 -2.31 20.19 -3.78
CA LYS A 111 -1.84 19.57 -5.04
C LYS A 111 -0.99 18.31 -4.78
N PHE A 112 -0.31 18.28 -3.64
CA PHE A 112 0.43 17.11 -3.18
C PHE A 112 -0.51 15.93 -2.90
N GLU A 113 -1.60 16.17 -2.17
CA GLU A 113 -2.60 15.13 -1.88
C GLU A 113 -3.23 14.61 -3.17
N GLU A 114 -3.59 15.51 -4.10
CA GLU A 114 -4.08 15.14 -5.43
C GLU A 114 -3.06 14.28 -6.19
N ALA A 115 -1.78 14.63 -6.18
CA ALA A 115 -0.73 13.86 -6.86
C ALA A 115 -0.54 12.46 -6.24
N MET A 116 -0.64 12.32 -4.92
CA MET A 116 -0.54 11.02 -4.24
C MET A 116 -1.68 10.06 -4.64
N TRP A 117 -2.85 10.61 -4.99
CA TRP A 117 -4.02 9.84 -5.43
C TRP A 117 -4.05 9.57 -6.93
N THR A 118 -3.67 10.57 -7.73
CA THR A 118 -3.81 10.51 -9.19
C THR A 118 -2.59 9.91 -9.88
N LYS A 119 -1.42 9.90 -9.22
CA LYS A 119 -0.15 9.50 -9.85
C LYS A 119 0.55 8.39 -9.05
N PRO A 120 0.35 7.11 -9.41
CA PRO A 120 0.90 5.98 -8.67
C PRO A 120 2.44 5.98 -8.64
N MET A 121 3.10 6.35 -9.73
CA MET A 121 4.58 6.47 -9.79
C MET A 121 5.11 7.54 -8.82
N PHE A 122 4.36 8.61 -8.61
CA PHE A 122 4.72 9.64 -7.64
C PHE A 122 4.58 9.13 -6.21
N LYS A 123 3.51 8.38 -5.93
CA LYS A 123 3.31 7.71 -4.64
C LYS A 123 4.43 6.72 -4.33
N GLU A 124 4.84 5.89 -5.28
CA GLU A 124 5.97 4.97 -5.11
C GLU A 124 7.28 5.71 -4.82
N PHE A 125 7.58 6.76 -5.59
CA PHE A 125 8.74 7.61 -5.35
C PHE A 125 8.73 8.24 -3.94
N TYR A 126 7.57 8.73 -3.50
CA TYR A 126 7.43 9.32 -2.16
C TYR A 126 7.54 8.26 -1.06
N ASP A 127 6.97 7.06 -1.27
CA ASP A 127 7.09 5.94 -0.35
C ASP A 127 8.55 5.47 -0.22
N GLU A 128 9.35 5.49 -1.30
CA GLU A 128 10.80 5.25 -1.23
C GLU A 128 11.54 6.29 -0.38
N LEU A 129 11.21 7.58 -0.54
CA LEU A 129 11.80 8.65 0.28
C LEU A 129 11.45 8.48 1.76
N LYS A 130 10.22 8.01 2.03
CA LYS A 130 9.77 7.68 3.39
C LYS A 130 10.53 6.50 3.98
N GLN A 131 10.75 5.44 3.19
CA GLN A 131 11.54 4.27 3.61
C GLN A 131 13.01 4.63 3.89
N LYS A 132 13.58 5.55 3.11
CA LYS A 132 14.95 6.05 3.33
C LYS A 132 15.08 6.99 4.53
N GLY A 133 13.96 7.45 5.11
CA GLY A 133 13.95 8.39 6.23
C GLY A 133 14.43 9.79 5.86
N ASP A 134 14.46 10.15 4.58
CA ASP A 134 14.92 11.46 4.12
C ASP A 134 13.76 12.47 4.21
N HIS A 135 13.58 13.03 5.39
CA HIS A 135 12.54 14.02 5.68
C HIS A 135 12.75 15.34 4.91
N ASN A 136 13.99 15.70 4.60
CA ASN A 136 14.29 16.92 3.86
C ASN A 136 13.85 16.78 2.40
N ALA A 137 14.17 15.66 1.76
CA ALA A 137 13.69 15.39 0.40
C ALA A 137 12.15 15.33 0.32
N GLN A 138 11.49 14.75 1.34
CA GLN A 138 10.02 14.76 1.42
C GLN A 138 9.44 16.18 1.45
N ASN A 139 10.00 17.05 2.28
CA ASN A 139 9.55 18.45 2.38
C ASN A 139 9.80 19.21 1.07
N VAL A 140 10.95 19.04 0.44
CA VAL A 140 11.27 19.67 -0.86
C VAL A 140 10.28 19.25 -1.94
N VAL A 141 9.94 17.96 -2.00
CA VAL A 141 8.97 17.43 -2.97
C VAL A 141 7.55 17.97 -2.70
N ALA A 142 7.15 18.05 -1.44
CA ALA A 142 5.86 18.62 -1.04
C ALA A 142 5.77 20.13 -1.36
N GLU A 143 6.81 20.90 -1.05
CA GLU A 143 6.90 22.32 -1.40
C GLU A 143 6.89 22.52 -2.93
N TYR A 144 7.64 21.69 -3.68
CA TYR A 144 7.69 21.78 -5.14
C TYR A 144 6.32 21.55 -5.79
N LEU A 145 5.49 20.65 -5.24
CA LEU A 145 4.14 20.40 -5.72
C LEU A 145 3.16 21.54 -5.43
N ASN A 146 3.32 22.21 -4.30
CA ASN A 146 2.47 23.35 -3.94
C ASN A 146 2.89 24.62 -4.69
N ASP A 147 4.19 24.97 -4.65
CA ASP A 147 4.79 26.16 -5.27
C ASP A 147 6.14 25.87 -5.96
N LYS A 148 6.08 25.53 -7.25
CA LYS A 148 7.25 25.19 -8.08
C LYS A 148 8.33 26.26 -8.09
N THR A 149 7.93 27.53 -8.25
CA THR A 149 8.86 28.65 -8.43
C THR A 149 9.69 28.90 -7.18
N LEU A 150 9.02 28.87 -6.01
CA LEU A 150 9.65 29.06 -4.71
C LEU A 150 10.59 27.90 -4.38
N ALA A 151 10.15 26.67 -4.64
CA ALA A 151 10.94 25.47 -4.40
C ALA A 151 12.19 25.41 -5.30
N LEU A 152 12.09 25.80 -6.56
CA LEU A 152 13.25 25.89 -7.46
C LEU A 152 14.25 26.96 -7.01
N GLN A 153 13.77 28.09 -6.49
CA GLN A 153 14.64 29.15 -5.98
C GLN A 153 15.40 28.70 -4.71
N ARG A 154 14.73 27.99 -3.81
CA ARG A 154 15.30 27.54 -2.53
C ARG A 154 16.17 26.29 -2.65
N TYR A 155 15.73 25.31 -3.45
CA TYR A 155 16.28 23.96 -3.45
C TYR A 155 16.81 23.51 -4.81
N GLY A 156 16.71 24.34 -5.85
CA GLY A 156 17.11 24.01 -7.22
C GLY A 156 18.60 23.75 -7.42
N LYS A 157 19.46 24.09 -6.45
CA LYS A 157 20.90 23.76 -6.46
C LYS A 157 21.17 22.43 -5.77
N ASP A 158 20.74 22.29 -4.52
CA ASP A 158 21.12 21.15 -3.67
C ASP A 158 20.26 19.89 -3.93
N TYR A 159 19.00 20.08 -4.33
CA TYR A 159 18.02 18.99 -4.53
C TYR A 159 17.61 18.81 -6.00
N LYS A 160 18.42 19.28 -6.95
CA LYS A 160 18.12 19.22 -8.39
C LYS A 160 17.78 17.81 -8.88
N ALA A 161 18.49 16.79 -8.40
CA ALA A 161 18.24 15.40 -8.77
C ALA A 161 16.90 14.87 -8.23
N VAL A 162 16.52 15.28 -7.02
CA VAL A 162 15.25 14.92 -6.39
C VAL A 162 14.09 15.58 -7.12
N ILE A 163 14.20 16.88 -7.44
CA ILE A 163 13.19 17.61 -8.19
C ILE A 163 12.99 17.01 -9.59
N ARG A 164 14.09 16.64 -10.29
CA ARG A 164 13.99 15.99 -11.60
C ARG A 164 13.29 14.62 -11.54
N ARG A 165 13.54 13.84 -10.48
CA ARG A 165 12.85 12.57 -10.26
C ARG A 165 11.38 12.77 -9.90
N ALA A 166 11.07 13.79 -9.10
CA ALA A 166 9.70 14.17 -8.79
C ALA A 166 8.95 14.57 -10.06
N GLU A 167 9.51 15.41 -10.93
CA GLU A 167 8.92 15.78 -12.23
C GLU A 167 8.73 14.57 -13.13
N ALA A 168 9.71 13.67 -13.20
CA ALA A 168 9.60 12.43 -13.97
C ALA A 168 8.47 11.55 -13.43
N ALA A 169 8.37 11.38 -12.11
CA ALA A 169 7.30 10.59 -11.48
C ALA A 169 5.92 11.26 -11.61
N LEU A 170 5.87 12.59 -11.64
CA LEU A 170 4.65 13.36 -11.89
C LEU A 170 4.22 13.31 -13.37
N THR A 171 5.13 13.03 -14.30
CA THR A 171 4.83 13.00 -15.75
C THR A 171 4.75 11.57 -16.29
N ALA A 172 5.19 10.59 -15.51
CA ALA A 172 5.14 9.18 -15.89
C ALA A 172 3.67 8.73 -16.02
N ALA A 173 3.38 8.07 -17.14
CA ALA A 173 2.13 7.34 -17.30
C ALA A 173 2.02 6.27 -16.18
N PRO A 174 0.79 5.98 -15.69
CA PRO A 174 0.56 4.90 -14.74
C PRO A 174 1.21 3.59 -15.24
N PRO A 175 1.81 2.79 -14.34
CA PRO A 175 2.45 1.54 -14.74
C PRO A 175 1.38 0.58 -15.28
N VAL A 176 1.47 0.27 -16.57
CA VAL A 176 0.65 -0.75 -17.22
C VAL A 176 1.45 -2.04 -17.22
N ASN A 177 1.15 -2.89 -16.23
CA ASN A 177 1.82 -4.17 -16.03
C ASN A 177 1.06 -5.34 -16.69
N SER A 178 -0.17 -5.09 -17.13
CA SER A 178 -1.04 -6.05 -17.79
C SER A 178 -1.62 -5.49 -19.10
N PRO A 179 -1.81 -6.31 -20.14
CA PRO A 179 -2.56 -5.92 -21.34
C PRO A 179 -4.07 -5.73 -21.05
N THR A 180 -4.54 -6.19 -19.88
CA THR A 180 -5.91 -5.98 -19.40
C THR A 180 -6.01 -4.71 -18.57
N LEU A 181 -6.93 -3.84 -18.96
CA LEU A 181 -7.23 -2.57 -18.29
C LEU A 181 -8.69 -2.55 -17.81
N LYS A 182 -8.93 -1.95 -16.65
CA LYS A 182 -10.24 -1.50 -16.21
C LYS A 182 -10.44 -0.05 -16.65
N PHE A 183 -11.60 0.24 -17.22
CA PHE A 183 -12.00 1.60 -17.60
C PHE A 183 -13.28 2.02 -16.89
N SER A 184 -13.38 3.31 -16.58
CA SER A 184 -14.55 3.95 -16.00
C SER A 184 -14.67 5.38 -16.50
N GLY A 185 -15.89 5.90 -16.62
CA GLY A 185 -16.16 7.30 -16.94
C GLY A 185 -16.47 7.59 -18.41
N PHE A 186 -16.55 6.57 -19.27
CA PHE A 186 -17.04 6.78 -20.64
C PHE A 186 -18.52 7.19 -20.62
N PRO A 187 -18.96 8.14 -21.43
CA PRO A 187 -20.37 8.53 -21.48
C PRO A 187 -21.30 7.37 -21.87
N ALA A 188 -22.40 7.16 -21.14
CA ALA A 188 -23.37 6.11 -21.47
C ALA A 188 -24.01 6.28 -22.87
N ASN A 189 -24.07 7.52 -23.39
CA ASN A 189 -24.59 7.81 -24.72
C ASN A 189 -23.71 7.28 -25.87
N MET A 190 -22.43 6.95 -25.64
CA MET A 190 -21.58 6.29 -26.64
C MET A 190 -22.00 4.83 -26.87
N GLY A 191 -22.64 4.21 -25.89
CA GLY A 191 -22.94 2.79 -25.89
C GLY A 191 -21.68 1.91 -25.91
N GLU A 192 -21.90 0.60 -25.76
CA GLU A 192 -20.84 -0.40 -25.78
C GLU A 192 -19.99 -0.34 -27.06
N SER A 193 -20.65 -0.18 -28.21
CA SER A 193 -20.01 -0.12 -29.53
C SER A 193 -19.11 1.11 -29.69
N GLY A 194 -19.57 2.29 -29.24
CA GLY A 194 -18.78 3.52 -29.30
C GLY A 194 -17.55 3.45 -28.38
N CYS A 195 -17.71 2.87 -27.19
CA CYS A 195 -16.59 2.63 -26.27
C CYS A 195 -15.55 1.67 -26.89
N LYS A 196 -16.02 0.54 -27.44
CA LYS A 196 -15.16 -0.45 -28.09
C LYS A 196 -14.39 0.14 -29.27
N MET A 197 -15.06 0.85 -30.18
CA MET A 197 -14.41 1.48 -31.34
C MET A 197 -13.34 2.50 -30.92
N THR A 198 -13.57 3.25 -29.83
CA THR A 198 -12.61 4.23 -29.32
C THR A 198 -11.33 3.56 -28.82
N LEU A 199 -11.46 2.40 -28.17
CA LEU A 199 -10.32 1.63 -27.68
C LEU A 199 -9.64 0.84 -28.81
N GLU A 200 -10.38 0.34 -29.79
CA GLU A 200 -9.84 -0.36 -30.98
C GLU A 200 -8.96 0.56 -31.84
N ALA A 201 -9.21 1.87 -31.83
CA ALA A 201 -8.36 2.84 -32.52
C ALA A 201 -6.91 2.85 -32.00
N LEU A 202 -6.66 2.33 -30.81
CA LEU A 202 -5.33 2.27 -30.19
C LEU A 202 -4.62 0.93 -30.38
N GLY A 203 -5.37 -0.13 -30.64
CA GLY A 203 -4.83 -1.47 -30.83
C GLY A 203 -5.91 -2.55 -30.85
N THR A 204 -5.51 -3.75 -31.26
CA THR A 204 -6.42 -4.91 -31.35
C THR A 204 -6.90 -5.35 -29.97
N ILE A 205 -8.22 -5.49 -29.81
CA ILE A 205 -8.86 -5.94 -28.57
C ILE A 205 -9.16 -7.44 -28.65
N VAL A 206 -8.70 -8.20 -27.65
CA VAL A 206 -8.91 -9.64 -27.51
C VAL A 206 -10.10 -9.96 -26.60
N GLY A 207 -10.38 -9.09 -25.63
CA GLY A 207 -11.52 -9.23 -24.71
C GLY A 207 -12.10 -7.87 -24.35
N PHE A 208 -13.43 -7.77 -24.33
CA PHE A 208 -14.13 -6.53 -23.99
C PHE A 208 -15.39 -6.84 -23.21
N GLU A 209 -15.52 -6.24 -22.04
CA GLU A 209 -16.71 -6.27 -21.20
C GLU A 209 -17.04 -4.83 -20.82
N CYS A 210 -18.30 -4.45 -20.97
CA CYS A 210 -18.76 -3.10 -20.71
C CYS A 210 -20.16 -3.15 -20.11
N HIS A 211 -20.35 -2.38 -19.04
CA HIS A 211 -21.61 -2.26 -18.33
C HIS A 211 -21.91 -0.79 -18.08
N VAL A 212 -23.19 -0.44 -18.10
CA VAL A 212 -23.64 0.87 -17.66
C VAL A 212 -23.67 0.87 -16.14
N SER A 213 -23.06 1.86 -15.50
CA SER A 213 -23.12 2.02 -14.05
C SER A 213 -24.56 2.38 -13.63
N GLU A 214 -25.03 1.81 -12.52
CA GLU A 214 -26.36 2.10 -11.97
C GLU A 214 -26.41 3.47 -11.27
N ASP A 215 -25.27 3.95 -10.77
CA ASP A 215 -25.17 5.16 -9.95
C ASP A 215 -24.93 6.44 -10.78
N LEU A 216 -24.23 6.31 -11.91
CA LEU A 216 -23.81 7.42 -12.76
C LEU A 216 -24.05 7.07 -14.23
N PRO A 217 -24.38 8.05 -15.11
CA PRO A 217 -24.61 7.81 -16.54
C PRO A 217 -23.30 7.59 -17.31
N ILE A 218 -22.49 6.62 -16.84
CA ILE A 218 -21.17 6.28 -17.33
C ILE A 218 -21.07 4.79 -17.63
N LEU A 219 -20.16 4.43 -18.53
CA LEU A 219 -19.78 3.07 -18.84
C LEU A 219 -18.54 2.69 -18.02
N THR A 220 -18.59 1.50 -17.46
CA THR A 220 -17.52 0.87 -16.69
C THR A 220 -17.29 -0.53 -17.23
N GLY A 221 -16.04 -0.97 -17.29
CA GLY A 221 -15.76 -2.27 -17.88
C GLY A 221 -14.29 -2.64 -17.88
N THR A 222 -13.99 -3.73 -18.57
CA THR A 222 -12.63 -4.23 -18.78
C THR A 222 -12.35 -4.40 -20.26
N VAL A 223 -11.16 -3.98 -20.68
CA VAL A 223 -10.63 -4.17 -22.03
C VAL A 223 -9.32 -4.93 -21.94
N THR A 224 -9.15 -5.96 -22.76
CA THR A 224 -7.90 -6.70 -22.91
C THR A 224 -7.37 -6.48 -24.31
N PHE A 225 -6.22 -5.84 -24.40
CA PHE A 225 -5.50 -5.65 -25.65
C PHE A 225 -4.66 -6.88 -25.99
N ASP A 226 -4.32 -7.05 -27.27
CA ASP A 226 -3.38 -8.08 -27.72
C ASP A 226 -1.94 -7.78 -27.26
N ASP A 227 -1.60 -6.49 -27.13
CA ASP A 227 -0.28 -6.04 -26.75
C ASP A 227 -0.28 -5.00 -25.61
N ILE A 228 0.76 -5.06 -24.77
CA ILE A 228 0.96 -4.19 -23.61
C ILE A 228 1.23 -2.75 -24.06
N GLU A 229 1.83 -2.52 -25.23
CA GLU A 229 2.06 -1.15 -25.71
C GLU A 229 0.75 -0.43 -26.05
N SER A 230 -0.23 -1.17 -26.58
CA SER A 230 -1.58 -0.63 -26.86
C SER A 230 -2.28 -0.24 -25.56
N ALA A 231 -2.15 -1.09 -24.53
CA ALA A 231 -2.66 -0.79 -23.20
C ALA A 231 -1.98 0.46 -22.58
N LYS A 232 -0.66 0.63 -22.77
CA LYS A 232 0.07 1.84 -22.35
C LYS A 232 -0.42 3.10 -23.06
N LYS A 233 -0.67 3.02 -24.37
CA LYS A 233 -1.23 4.13 -25.15
C LYS A 233 -2.63 4.50 -24.67
N ALA A 234 -3.48 3.52 -24.38
CA ALA A 234 -4.83 3.75 -23.85
C ALA A 234 -4.81 4.49 -22.51
N VAL A 235 -3.96 4.04 -21.58
CA VAL A 235 -3.81 4.74 -20.30
C VAL A 235 -3.22 6.14 -20.50
N ALA A 236 -2.20 6.30 -21.34
CA ALA A 236 -1.58 7.61 -21.56
C ALA A 236 -2.52 8.63 -22.24
N GLN A 237 -3.38 8.17 -23.15
CA GLN A 237 -4.25 9.02 -23.94
C GLN A 237 -5.57 9.34 -23.24
N TYR A 238 -6.19 8.35 -22.60
CA TYR A 238 -7.56 8.50 -22.09
C TYR A 238 -7.63 8.67 -20.58
N ASN A 239 -6.62 8.25 -19.81
CA ASN A 239 -6.68 8.42 -18.35
C ASN A 239 -6.63 9.92 -17.97
N GLY A 240 -7.66 10.39 -17.25
CA GLY A 240 -7.85 11.78 -16.85
C GLY A 240 -8.51 12.69 -17.89
N MET A 241 -8.86 12.17 -19.08
CA MET A 241 -9.53 12.93 -20.13
C MET A 241 -11.02 13.14 -19.80
N ASP A 242 -11.49 14.39 -19.88
CA ASP A 242 -12.92 14.70 -19.77
C ASP A 242 -13.55 14.65 -21.17
N MET A 243 -14.53 13.76 -21.34
CA MET A 243 -15.27 13.59 -22.60
C MET A 243 -16.50 14.51 -22.71
N GLY A 244 -16.50 15.64 -21.99
CA GLY A 244 -17.53 16.69 -22.13
C GLY A 244 -18.73 16.54 -21.19
N MET A 245 -18.65 15.64 -20.20
CA MET A 245 -19.71 15.40 -19.20
C MET A 245 -19.27 15.74 -17.77
N GLY A 246 -18.05 16.28 -17.59
CA GLY A 246 -17.50 16.61 -16.28
C GLY A 246 -16.96 15.39 -15.51
N THR A 247 -17.17 14.18 -16.01
CA THR A 247 -16.56 12.95 -15.50
C THR A 247 -15.26 12.68 -16.24
N LYS A 248 -14.16 12.62 -15.50
CA LYS A 248 -12.86 12.24 -16.05
C LYS A 248 -12.82 10.72 -16.25
N LEU A 249 -12.32 10.31 -17.41
CA LEU A 249 -12.02 8.91 -17.69
C LEU A 249 -10.95 8.39 -16.73
N GLU A 250 -11.17 7.21 -16.18
CA GLU A 250 -10.21 6.51 -15.35
C GLU A 250 -9.87 5.19 -16.03
N ILE A 251 -8.61 5.01 -16.40
CA ILE A 251 -8.12 3.76 -16.97
C ILE A 251 -6.95 3.27 -16.12
N ALA A 252 -7.11 2.09 -15.54
CA ALA A 252 -6.14 1.46 -14.66
C ALA A 252 -5.79 0.06 -15.18
N SER A 253 -4.53 -0.34 -15.04
CA SER A 253 -4.14 -1.74 -15.23
C SER A 253 -4.82 -2.62 -14.19
N VAL A 254 -5.28 -3.79 -14.62
CA VAL A 254 -5.63 -4.89 -13.72
C VAL A 254 -4.35 -5.55 -13.19
#